data_AF-A0A6I9NF45-F1
#
_entry.id   AF-A0A6I9NF45-F1
#
_cell.length_a   1.000
_cell.length_b   1.000
_cell.length_c   1.000
_cell.angle_alpha   90.00
_cell.angle_beta   90.00
_cell.angle_gamma   90.00
#
_symmetry.space_group_name_H-M   'P 1'
#
loop_
_entity.id
_entity.type
_entity.pdbx_description
1 polymer ?
#
loop_
_entity_poly.entity_id
_entity_poly.type
_entity_poly.pdbx_seq_one_letter_code
_entity_poly.pdbx_strand_id
1 'polypeptide(L)'
;MELEVTETVRSTPSRHEKSLGLLTMKFVSLLQEAKDGVLDLKVAADSLAVKQKRRIYDITNVLEGVGLIEKKNKNIIQWRGENSGSQTQEVLEQLKVLKAQISELEAQEKELDLQKAWLEENMTHLNHDPITSTYKFVTHEDICNAFSRDTLLAVMAPAGTQLEVPLPET
;
A
#
# COMPACT_ATOMS: atom_id res chain seq x y z
N MET A 1 56.58 40.18 44.58
CA MET A 1 55.82 40.78 43.45
C MET A 1 55.77 39.71 42.38
N GLU A 2 54.72 38.91 42.38
CA GLU A 2 54.41 37.98 41.29
C GLU A 2 52.93 38.17 40.94
N LEU A 3 52.71 38.39 39.65
CA LEU A 3 51.43 38.74 39.04
C LEU A 3 50.70 37.44 38.69
N GLU A 4 49.55 37.18 39.30
CA GLU A 4 48.60 36.19 38.77
C GLU A 4 47.55 36.88 37.92
N VAL A 5 47.68 36.68 36.61
CA VAL A 5 46.76 37.11 35.57
C VAL A 5 45.52 36.20 35.64
N THR A 6 44.37 36.77 35.96
CA THR A 6 43.08 36.10 35.78
C THR A 6 42.70 36.16 34.30
N GLU A 7 43.05 35.09 33.57
CA GLU A 7 42.71 34.92 32.18
C GLU A 7 41.21 34.56 32.06
N THR A 8 40.37 35.56 31.78
CA THR A 8 38.98 35.32 31.35
C THR A 8 39.01 34.70 29.95
N VAL A 9 38.91 33.37 29.88
CA VAL A 9 38.75 32.65 28.61
C VAL A 9 37.42 33.08 27.98
N ARG A 10 37.49 33.97 26.99
CA ARG A 10 36.39 34.24 26.08
C ARG A 10 36.18 32.98 25.25
N SER A 11 35.11 32.23 25.52
CA SER A 11 34.66 31.15 24.65
C SER A 11 34.41 31.72 23.26
N THR A 12 35.26 31.33 22.31
CA THR A 12 35.03 31.64 20.90
C THR A 12 33.74 30.91 20.48
N PRO A 13 32.77 31.59 19.84
CA PRO A 13 31.53 30.92 19.42
C PRO A 13 31.90 29.83 18.42
N SER A 14 31.77 28.59 18.86
CA SER A 14 32.17 27.40 18.11
C SER A 14 31.39 27.34 16.81
N ARG A 15 32.08 27.08 15.69
CA ARG A 15 31.50 26.95 14.34
C ARG A 15 30.28 26.01 14.31
N HIS A 16 30.23 25.05 15.23
CA HIS A 16 29.16 24.06 15.35
C HIS A 16 27.79 24.68 15.72
N GLU A 17 27.77 25.75 16.52
CA GLU A 17 26.55 26.44 16.97
C GLU A 17 25.80 27.15 15.82
N LYS A 18 26.49 27.37 14.69
CA LYS A 18 25.94 28.01 13.48
C LYS A 18 25.75 27.02 12.32
N SER A 19 25.84 25.73 12.59
CA SER A 19 25.71 24.70 11.55
C SER A 19 24.28 24.64 11.01
N LEU A 20 24.15 24.33 9.72
CA LEU A 20 22.84 24.15 9.09
C LEU A 20 22.09 22.98 9.75
N GLY A 21 22.78 21.90 10.13
CA GLY A 21 22.17 20.74 10.79
C GLY A 21 21.50 21.09 12.11
N LEU A 22 22.14 21.92 12.96
CA LEU A 22 21.53 22.37 14.21
C LEU A 22 20.30 23.25 13.98
N LEU A 23 20.36 24.12 12.96
CA LEU A 23 19.22 24.93 12.55
C LEU A 23 18.08 24.07 12.01
N THR A 24 18.37 23.03 11.22
CA THR A 24 17.37 22.08 10.72
C THR A 24 16.70 21.34 11.88
N MET A 25 17.45 20.84 12.86
CA MET A 25 16.86 20.17 14.03
C MET A 25 15.90 21.09 14.79
N LYS A 26 16.33 22.31 15.12
CA LYS A 26 15.47 23.30 15.79
C LYS A 26 14.25 23.70 14.93
N PHE A 27 14.42 23.82 13.62
CA PHE A 27 13.34 24.14 12.70
C PHE A 27 12.29 23.01 12.67
N VAL A 28 12.73 21.76 12.65
CA VAL A 28 11.85 20.59 12.70
C VAL A 28 11.12 20.51 14.03
N SER A 29 11.79 20.77 15.17
CA SER A 29 11.11 20.84 16.47
C SER A 29 10.00 21.90 16.50
N LEU A 30 10.27 23.11 16.00
CA LEU A 30 9.25 24.17 15.88
C LEU A 30 8.09 23.76 14.97
N LEU A 31 8.38 23.03 13.89
CA LEU A 31 7.38 22.55 12.95
C LEU A 31 6.50 21.43 13.54
N GLN A 32 7.07 20.59 14.41
CA GLN A 32 6.35 19.53 15.14
C GLN A 32 5.52 20.09 16.31
N GLU A 33 6.00 21.15 16.97
CA GLU A 33 5.26 21.83 18.05
C GLU A 33 4.15 22.75 17.51
N ALA A 34 4.20 23.11 16.22
CA ALA A 34 3.22 23.97 15.60
C ALA A 34 1.85 23.29 15.49
N LYS A 35 0.81 23.97 15.95
CA LYS A 35 -0.57 23.50 15.87
C LYS A 35 -0.98 23.29 14.41
N ASP A 36 -1.61 22.15 14.13
CA ASP A 36 -2.04 21.71 12.80
C ASP A 36 -0.90 21.54 11.77
N GLY A 37 0.36 21.49 12.22
CA GLY A 37 1.53 21.35 11.35
C GLY A 37 1.80 22.59 10.49
N VAL A 38 1.26 23.76 10.85
CA VAL A 38 1.40 25.01 10.09
C VAL A 38 2.39 25.94 10.79
N LEU A 39 3.48 26.28 10.12
CA LEU A 39 4.54 27.12 10.67
C LEU A 39 4.71 28.43 9.89
N ASP A 40 4.74 29.56 10.60
CA ASP A 40 5.12 30.86 10.05
C ASP A 40 6.65 30.99 10.02
N LEU A 41 7.19 31.17 8.81
CA LEU A 41 8.62 31.33 8.56
C LEU A 41 9.23 32.55 9.26
N LYS A 42 8.44 33.59 9.55
CA LYS A 42 8.90 34.75 10.32
C LYS A 42 9.14 34.37 11.78
N VAL A 43 8.18 33.68 12.39
CA VAL A 43 8.29 33.19 13.78
C VAL A 43 9.46 32.22 13.89
N ALA A 44 9.59 31.29 12.94
CA ALA A 44 10.72 30.38 12.90
C ALA A 44 12.06 31.13 12.77
N ALA A 45 12.16 32.14 11.92
CA ALA A 45 13.37 32.93 11.75
C ALA A 45 13.80 33.66 13.04
N ASP A 46 12.83 34.18 13.79
CA ASP A 46 13.06 34.86 15.07
C ASP A 46 13.50 33.85 16.16
N SER A 47 12.81 32.71 16.27
CA SER A 47 13.14 31.63 17.24
C SER A 47 14.49 30.95 16.97
N LEU A 48 14.88 30.83 15.69
CA LEU A 48 16.16 30.24 15.30
C LEU A 48 17.35 31.21 15.46
N ALA A 49 17.10 32.46 15.90
CA ALA A 49 18.10 33.51 16.09
C ALA A 49 19.04 33.69 14.87
N VAL A 50 18.52 33.45 13.66
CA VAL A 50 19.33 33.42 12.45
C VAL A 50 19.54 34.86 11.99
N LYS A 51 20.76 35.39 12.17
CA LYS A 51 21.13 36.72 11.65
C LYS A 51 20.98 36.86 10.12
N GLN A 52 20.77 35.75 9.39
CA GLN A 52 20.68 35.70 7.93
C GLN A 52 19.45 34.90 7.48
N LYS A 53 18.45 35.58 6.89
CA LYS A 53 17.24 34.96 6.30
C LYS A 53 17.53 33.88 5.24
N ARG A 54 18.77 33.79 4.74
CA ARG A 54 19.18 32.81 3.73
C ARG A 54 19.08 31.36 4.21
N ARG A 55 19.33 31.05 5.49
CA ARG A 55 19.36 29.65 5.98
C ARG A 55 17.99 29.00 6.03
N ILE A 56 16.93 29.77 6.23
CA ILE A 56 15.55 29.25 6.19
C ILE A 56 15.26 28.65 4.81
N TYR A 57 15.68 29.30 3.72
CA TYR A 57 15.48 28.77 2.36
C TYR A 57 16.30 27.51 2.09
N ASP A 58 17.50 27.39 2.67
CA ASP A 58 18.27 26.14 2.56
C ASP A 58 17.49 24.96 3.15
N ILE A 59 16.88 25.17 4.32
CA ILE A 59 16.10 24.14 5.01
C ILE A 59 14.79 23.86 4.25
N THR A 60 14.03 24.90 3.90
CA THR A 60 12.73 24.72 3.25
C THR A 60 12.87 24.09 1.87
N ASN A 61 13.86 24.48 1.06
CA ASN A 61 14.04 23.92 -0.28
C ASN A 61 14.36 22.42 -0.25
N VAL A 62 15.14 21.97 0.75
CA VAL A 62 15.42 20.53 0.92
C VAL A 62 14.18 19.79 1.39
N LEU A 63 13.50 20.30 2.42
CA LEU A 63 12.29 19.65 2.94
C LEU A 63 11.15 19.63 1.91
N GLU A 64 11.01 20.67 1.09
CA GLU A 64 10.05 20.75 -0.03
C GLU A 64 10.47 19.81 -1.17
N GLY A 65 11.77 19.76 -1.50
CA GLY A 65 12.31 18.85 -2.51
C GLY A 65 12.15 17.36 -2.15
N VAL A 66 12.16 17.03 -0.86
CA VAL A 66 11.84 15.68 -0.35
C VAL A 66 10.32 15.44 -0.22
N GLY A 67 9.50 16.50 -0.23
CA GLY A 67 8.05 16.43 -0.10
C GLY A 67 7.54 16.34 1.35
N LEU A 68 8.37 16.67 2.34
CA LEU A 68 7.99 16.68 3.77
C LEU A 68 7.26 17.96 4.19
N ILE A 69 7.36 19.02 3.40
CA ILE A 69 6.60 20.26 3.59
C ILE A 69 6.00 20.73 2.28
N GLU A 70 4.95 21.53 2.38
CA GLU A 70 4.39 22.28 1.27
C GLU A 70 4.24 23.77 1.61
N LYS A 71 4.28 24.61 0.58
CA LYS A 71 4.13 26.05 0.73
C LYS A 71 2.66 26.43 0.61
N LYS A 72 2.06 26.88 1.71
CA LYS A 72 0.69 27.39 1.72
C LYS A 72 0.65 28.83 1.20
N ASN A 73 1.44 29.71 1.82
CA ASN A 73 1.56 31.12 1.47
C ASN A 73 3.04 31.57 1.47
N LYS A 74 3.33 32.82 1.06
CA LYS A 74 4.72 33.35 1.00
C LYS A 74 5.51 33.22 2.32
N ASN A 75 4.83 33.24 3.47
CA ASN A 75 5.45 33.10 4.80
C ASN A 75 4.95 31.89 5.59
N ILE A 76 4.08 31.05 5.02
CA ILE A 76 3.44 29.94 5.74
C ILE A 76 3.76 28.64 5.02
N ILE A 77 4.34 27.69 5.75
CA ILE A 77 4.55 26.33 5.28
C ILE A 77 3.72 25.35 6.12
N GLN A 78 3.44 24.20 5.55
CA GLN A 78 2.68 23.14 6.19
C GLN A 78 3.48 21.83 6.13
N TRP A 79 3.55 21.14 7.25
CA TRP A 79 4.15 19.82 7.37
C TRP A 79 3.27 18.79 6.67
N ARG A 80 3.85 18.11 5.68
CA ARG A 80 3.28 16.94 4.98
C ARG A 80 3.78 15.62 5.54
N GLY A 81 4.95 15.63 6.17
CA GLY A 81 5.46 14.47 6.89
C GLY A 81 4.40 13.99 7.87
N GLU A 82 4.30 12.68 8.05
CA GLU A 82 3.25 11.97 8.78
C GLU A 82 2.71 12.78 9.97
N ASN A 83 1.63 13.51 9.71
CA ASN A 83 0.88 14.21 10.73
C ASN A 83 0.05 13.12 11.39
N SER A 84 0.64 12.41 12.36
CA SER A 84 -0.04 11.39 13.16
C SER A 84 -1.29 11.94 13.88
N GLY A 85 -1.53 13.26 13.81
CA GLY A 85 -2.74 13.91 14.31
C GLY A 85 -3.80 14.30 13.26
N SER A 86 -3.55 14.13 11.94
CA SER A 86 -4.53 14.51 10.89
C SER A 86 -4.77 13.43 9.84
N GLN A 87 -4.69 12.15 10.20
CA GLN A 87 -5.60 11.21 9.55
C GLN A 87 -6.99 11.63 10.03
N THR A 88 -7.77 12.31 9.18
CA THR A 88 -9.17 12.64 9.47
C THR A 88 -9.80 11.37 10.03
N GLN A 89 -10.45 11.43 11.19
CA GLN A 89 -11.00 10.22 11.86
C GLN A 89 -11.79 9.33 10.90
N GLU A 90 -12.42 9.94 9.89
CA GLU A 90 -13.06 9.33 8.74
C GLU A 90 -12.17 8.37 7.93
N VAL A 91 -10.92 8.73 7.63
CA VAL A 91 -9.96 7.89 6.89
C VAL A 91 -9.55 6.67 7.72
N LEU A 92 -9.31 6.87 9.03
CA LEU A 92 -8.99 5.76 9.95
C LEU A 92 -10.17 4.79 10.07
N GLU A 93 -11.39 5.32 10.14
CA GLU A 93 -12.61 4.51 10.22
C GLU A 93 -12.85 3.74 8.92
N GLN A 94 -12.66 4.39 7.76
CA GLN A 94 -12.70 3.73 6.45
C GLN A 94 -11.65 2.62 6.33
N LEU A 95 -10.41 2.86 6.76
CA LEU A 95 -9.37 1.83 6.75
C LEU A 95 -9.73 0.62 7.62
N LYS A 96 -10.36 0.83 8.78
CA LYS A 96 -10.86 -0.29 9.61
C LYS A 96 -11.94 -1.08 8.90
N VAL A 97 -12.91 -0.39 8.28
CA VAL A 97 -14.00 -1.05 7.53
C VAL A 97 -13.45 -1.84 6.35
N LEU A 98 -12.57 -1.25 5.54
CA LEU A 98 -11.96 -1.94 4.42
C LEU A 98 -11.14 -3.15 4.88
N LYS A 99 -10.39 -3.03 5.97
CA LYS A 99 -9.63 -4.15 6.53
C LYS A 99 -10.54 -5.29 7.01
N ALA A 100 -11.67 -4.97 7.63
CA ALA A 100 -12.66 -5.96 8.03
C ALA A 100 -13.30 -6.65 6.81
N GLN A 101 -13.62 -5.88 5.76
CA GLN A 101 -14.14 -6.43 4.50
C GLN A 101 -13.14 -7.35 3.81
N ILE A 102 -11.86 -7.00 3.76
CA ILE A 102 -10.81 -7.87 3.22
C ILE A 102 -10.77 -9.18 4.01
N SER A 103 -10.75 -9.10 5.34
CA SER A 103 -10.72 -10.32 6.18
C SER A 103 -11.95 -11.20 6.00
N GLU A 104 -13.12 -10.62 5.78
CA GLU A 104 -14.36 -11.36 5.50
C GLU A 104 -14.29 -12.04 4.13
N LEU A 105 -13.84 -11.31 3.09
CA LEU A 105 -13.69 -11.86 1.75
C LEU A 105 -12.66 -12.99 1.71
N GLU A 106 -11.53 -12.86 2.43
CA GLU A 106 -10.53 -13.92 2.56
C GLU A 106 -11.12 -15.17 3.24
N ALA A 107 -12.00 -15.02 4.23
CA ALA A 107 -12.68 -16.14 4.87
C ALA A 107 -13.65 -16.84 3.91
N GLN A 108 -14.40 -16.06 3.11
CA GLN A 108 -15.32 -16.59 2.10
C GLN A 108 -14.59 -17.32 0.98
N GLU A 109 -13.48 -16.78 0.49
CA GLU A 109 -12.63 -17.43 -0.51
C GLU A 109 -12.13 -18.79 0.01
N LYS A 110 -11.67 -18.82 1.26
CA LYS A 110 -11.20 -20.06 1.91
C LYS A 110 -12.28 -21.13 2.02
N GLU A 111 -13.51 -20.72 2.34
CA GLU A 111 -14.65 -21.63 2.42
C GLU A 111 -15.00 -22.19 1.04
N LEU A 112 -15.00 -21.34 0.01
CA LEU A 112 -15.25 -21.78 -1.37
C LEU A 112 -14.17 -22.75 -1.86
N ASP A 113 -12.90 -22.49 -1.55
CA ASP A 113 -11.80 -23.40 -1.88
C ASP A 113 -11.96 -24.76 -1.19
N LEU A 114 -12.37 -24.77 0.08
CA LEU A 114 -12.65 -26.02 0.80
C LEU A 114 -13.80 -26.80 0.15
N GLN A 115 -14.90 -26.12 -0.18
CA GLN A 115 -16.04 -26.74 -0.85
C GLN A 115 -15.67 -27.29 -2.22
N LYS A 116 -14.87 -26.55 -2.99
CA LYS A 116 -14.37 -26.99 -4.29
C LYS A 116 -13.50 -28.24 -4.14
N ALA A 117 -12.53 -28.23 -3.23
CA ALA A 117 -11.67 -29.38 -2.99
C ALA A 117 -12.48 -30.62 -2.59
N TRP A 118 -13.48 -30.44 -1.71
CA TRP A 118 -14.38 -31.52 -1.30
C TRP A 118 -15.21 -32.07 -2.47
N LEU A 119 -15.74 -31.21 -3.33
CA LEU A 119 -16.48 -31.63 -4.53
C LEU A 119 -15.59 -32.38 -5.52
N GLU A 120 -14.38 -31.91 -5.76
CA GLU A 120 -13.40 -32.57 -6.64
C GLU A 120 -13.01 -33.96 -6.10
N GLU A 121 -12.80 -34.08 -4.78
CA GLU A 121 -12.53 -35.36 -4.11
C GLU A 121 -13.72 -36.31 -4.25
N ASN A 122 -14.94 -35.83 -3.99
CA ASN A 122 -16.15 -36.63 -4.15
C ASN A 122 -16.40 -37.08 -5.58
N MET A 123 -16.23 -36.20 -6.56
CA MET A 123 -16.33 -36.55 -7.97
C MET A 123 -15.29 -37.62 -8.33
N THR A 124 -14.09 -37.52 -7.76
CA THR A 124 -13.04 -38.53 -7.93
C THR A 124 -13.47 -39.86 -7.32
N HIS A 125 -13.97 -39.89 -6.08
CA HIS A 125 -14.46 -41.10 -5.44
C HIS A 125 -15.61 -41.75 -6.21
N LEU A 126 -16.63 -40.98 -6.57
CA LEU A 126 -17.75 -41.45 -7.40
C LEU A 126 -17.28 -41.92 -8.77
N ASN A 127 -16.20 -41.36 -9.30
CA ASN A 127 -15.65 -41.82 -10.57
C ASN A 127 -14.86 -43.13 -10.46
N HIS A 128 -14.25 -43.43 -9.32
CA HIS A 128 -13.45 -44.64 -9.15
C HIS A 128 -14.22 -45.80 -8.48
N ASP A 129 -15.44 -45.54 -8.00
CA ASP A 129 -16.31 -46.58 -7.45
C ASP A 129 -16.71 -47.61 -8.54
N PRO A 130 -16.40 -48.92 -8.34
CA PRO A 130 -16.76 -49.97 -9.30
C PRO A 130 -18.26 -50.09 -9.55
N ILE A 131 -19.09 -49.77 -8.55
CA ILE A 131 -20.55 -49.86 -8.64
C ILE A 131 -21.06 -48.76 -9.57
N THR A 132 -20.66 -47.51 -9.34
CA THR A 132 -21.07 -46.37 -10.18
C THR A 132 -20.56 -46.53 -11.61
N SER A 133 -19.35 -47.08 -11.80
CA SER A 133 -18.76 -47.34 -13.13
C SER A 133 -19.68 -48.18 -14.02
N THR A 134 -20.42 -49.14 -13.44
CA THR A 134 -21.38 -49.99 -14.16
C THR A 134 -22.57 -49.19 -14.74
N TYR A 135 -22.88 -48.04 -14.15
CA TYR A 135 -24.00 -47.17 -14.53
C TYR A 135 -23.56 -45.90 -15.28
N LYS A 136 -22.28 -45.74 -15.62
CA LYS A 136 -21.78 -44.59 -16.39
C LYS A 136 -21.97 -44.78 -17.89
N PHE A 137 -23.22 -44.84 -18.33
CA PHE A 137 -23.55 -44.84 -19.74
C PHE A 137 -24.82 -44.04 -19.98
N VAL A 138 -25.03 -43.68 -21.24
CA VAL A 138 -26.27 -43.11 -21.74
C VAL A 138 -26.84 -44.07 -22.77
N THR A 139 -28.17 -44.14 -22.87
CA THR A 139 -28.82 -45.01 -23.84
C THR A 139 -28.93 -44.33 -25.20
N HIS A 140 -29.17 -45.14 -26.23
CA HIS A 140 -29.48 -44.62 -27.56
C HIS A 140 -30.72 -43.70 -27.54
N GLU A 141 -31.73 -44.05 -26.74
CA GLU A 141 -32.94 -43.26 -26.59
C GLU A 141 -32.66 -41.88 -25.96
N ASP A 142 -31.82 -41.82 -24.92
CA ASP A 142 -31.43 -40.55 -24.28
C ASP A 142 -30.78 -39.59 -25.29
N ILE A 143 -29.88 -40.12 -26.11
CA ILE A 143 -29.15 -39.35 -27.12
C ILE A 143 -30.08 -38.91 -28.26
N CYS A 144 -30.89 -39.81 -28.81
CA CYS A 144 -31.78 -39.51 -29.94
C CYS A 144 -32.93 -38.57 -29.58
N ASN A 145 -33.39 -38.60 -28.33
CA ASN A 145 -34.38 -37.65 -27.83
C ASN A 145 -33.80 -36.23 -27.69
N ALA A 146 -32.52 -36.11 -27.34
CA ALA A 146 -31.86 -34.81 -27.23
C ALA A 146 -31.55 -34.16 -28.59
N PHE A 147 -31.23 -34.96 -29.62
CA PHE A 147 -30.83 -34.48 -30.94
C PHE A 147 -31.67 -35.12 -32.05
N SER A 148 -32.90 -34.62 -32.22
CA SER A 148 -33.82 -35.17 -33.21
C SER A 148 -33.41 -34.78 -34.63
N ARG A 149 -33.28 -35.77 -35.54
CA ARG A 149 -33.04 -35.63 -36.99
C ARG A 149 -31.61 -35.30 -37.43
N ASP A 150 -30.64 -35.32 -36.52
CA ASP A 150 -29.23 -35.17 -36.86
C ASP A 150 -28.53 -36.53 -37.00
N THR A 151 -27.45 -36.57 -37.79
CA THR A 151 -26.53 -37.72 -37.81
C THR A 151 -25.60 -37.61 -36.61
N LEU A 152 -25.62 -38.62 -35.74
CA LEU A 152 -24.89 -38.59 -34.47
C LEU A 152 -23.66 -39.50 -34.52
N LEU A 153 -22.51 -38.97 -34.11
CA LEU A 153 -21.24 -39.69 -34.00
C LEU A 153 -20.76 -39.61 -32.55
N ALA A 154 -20.67 -40.76 -31.88
CA ALA A 154 -20.12 -40.84 -30.53
C ALA A 154 -18.61 -41.09 -30.60
N VAL A 155 -17.82 -40.12 -30.14
CA VAL A 155 -16.36 -40.22 -30.10
C VAL A 155 -15.92 -40.51 -28.67
N MET A 156 -15.27 -41.65 -28.46
CA MET A 156 -14.59 -41.99 -27.21
C MET A 156 -13.09 -41.97 -27.45
N ALA A 157 -12.41 -41.04 -26.80
CA ALA A 157 -10.96 -40.87 -26.92
C ALA A 157 -10.32 -40.71 -25.54
N PRO A 158 -9.07 -41.17 -25.35
CA PRO A 158 -8.36 -41.00 -24.08
C PRO A 158 -8.08 -39.53 -23.78
N ALA A 159 -7.90 -39.21 -22.49
CA ALA A 159 -7.53 -37.88 -22.04
C ALA A 159 -6.24 -37.39 -22.72
N GLY A 160 -6.26 -36.12 -23.17
CA GLY A 160 -5.16 -35.53 -23.93
C GLY A 160 -5.26 -35.69 -25.45
N THR A 161 -6.30 -36.38 -25.96
CA THR A 161 -6.61 -36.39 -27.39
C THR A 161 -6.94 -34.98 -27.88
N GLN A 162 -6.29 -34.55 -28.96
CA GLN A 162 -6.55 -33.25 -29.57
C GLN A 162 -7.63 -33.40 -30.65
N LEU A 163 -8.67 -32.57 -30.58
CA LEU A 163 -9.72 -32.46 -31.59
C LEU A 163 -9.52 -31.14 -32.33
N GLU A 164 -9.10 -31.22 -33.59
CA GLU A 164 -8.94 -30.06 -34.46
C GLU A 164 -10.18 -29.89 -35.34
N VAL A 165 -10.70 -28.66 -35.40
CA VAL A 165 -11.78 -28.30 -36.32
C VAL A 165 -11.24 -27.19 -37.22
N PRO A 166 -10.82 -27.51 -38.46
CA PRO A 166 -10.30 -26.51 -39.37
C PRO A 166 -11.39 -25.51 -39.77
N LEU A 167 -10.98 -24.26 -40.00
CA LEU A 167 -11.89 -23.25 -40.55
C LEU A 167 -12.29 -23.67 -41.97
N PRO A 168 -13.59 -23.57 -42.34
CA PRO A 168 -14.02 -23.90 -43.69
C PRO A 168 -13.38 -22.96 -44.70
N GLU A 169 -12.93 -23.50 -45.83
CA GLU A 169 -12.52 -22.69 -46.97
C GLU A 169 -13.75 -22.01 -47.56
N THR A 170 -13.76 -20.67 -47.55
CA THR A 170 -14.78 -19.81 -48.20
C THR A 170 -14.73 -19.87 -49.71
#